data_AF-A0A4S5JGR8-F1
#
_entry.id   AF-A0A4S5JGR8-F1
#
_cell.length_a   1.000
_cell.length_b   1.000
_cell.length_c   1.000
_cell.angle_alpha   90.00
_cell.angle_beta   90.00
_cell.angle_gamma   90.00
#
_symmetry.space_group_name_H-M   'P 1'
#
loop_
_entity.id
_entity.type
_entity.pdbx_description
1 polymer ?
#
loop_
_entity_poly.entity_id
_entity_poly.type
_entity_poly.pdbx_seq_one_letter_code
_entity_poly.pdbx_strand_id
1 'polypeptide(L)'
;MMISIRFVLASMLSATLFIATTASAAQLYRFTDESGIPTISKTLPPEVAQQGYDILDEKSMRVIQRVPPALTEAQIIERDKQRKLDLEAQKQAEQAAKIAAEERRKRAIYDHNLLSAYQSEQDLLNERDKDLLYREKRLEVLNGKRKGLQQRLQQAQRQAADNELSGVGLSENLKSRLQAAQQELDNNQSTIDQLQTEITTLKQQYELDLQRLRELLGSSPASD
;
A
#
# COMPACT_ATOMS: atom_id res chain seq x y z
N MET A 1 47.12 -65.49 14.70
CA MET A 1 48.54 -65.88 14.70
C MET A 1 49.19 -65.22 13.49
N MET A 2 50.30 -64.51 13.70
CA MET A 2 50.99 -63.64 12.74
C MET A 2 51.86 -64.42 11.73
N ILE A 3 52.46 -63.67 10.77
CA ILE A 3 53.74 -63.94 10.03
C ILE A 3 53.53 -64.73 8.71
N SER A 4 54.07 -64.44 7.50
CA SER A 4 55.15 -63.57 6.94
C SER A 4 54.99 -63.53 5.40
N ILE A 5 55.22 -62.44 4.66
CA ILE A 5 56.48 -61.87 4.08
C ILE A 5 57.18 -62.69 2.96
N ARG A 6 56.98 -62.20 1.71
CA ARG A 6 57.88 -61.99 0.52
C ARG A 6 58.58 -63.16 -0.20
N PHE A 7 58.52 -63.16 -1.55
CA PHE A 7 59.62 -63.23 -2.56
C PHE A 7 58.97 -63.20 -3.99
N VAL A 8 59.01 -62.09 -4.77
CA VAL A 8 60.02 -61.65 -5.78
C VAL A 8 59.94 -62.37 -7.15
N LEU A 9 59.54 -61.63 -8.21
CA LEU A 9 60.15 -61.48 -9.57
C LEU A 9 59.16 -61.30 -10.76
N ALA A 10 59.24 -60.11 -11.36
CA ALA A 10 59.22 -59.77 -12.79
C ALA A 10 58.12 -60.27 -13.75
N SER A 11 57.34 -59.32 -14.31
CA SER A 11 57.33 -59.02 -15.76
C SER A 11 56.37 -57.84 -16.08
N MET A 12 56.83 -56.94 -16.95
CA MET A 12 56.15 -55.74 -17.50
C MET A 12 54.78 -56.02 -18.15
N LEU A 13 53.88 -55.02 -18.20
CA LEU A 13 53.55 -54.27 -19.44
C LEU A 13 52.47 -53.17 -19.24
N SER A 14 52.90 -51.93 -19.44
CA SER A 14 52.17 -50.78 -20.02
C SER A 14 50.79 -50.36 -19.48
N ALA A 15 50.77 -49.27 -18.69
CA ALA A 15 49.58 -48.45 -18.47
C ALA A 15 49.62 -47.25 -19.42
N THR A 16 48.84 -47.31 -20.51
CA THR A 16 48.63 -46.21 -21.46
C THR A 16 47.87 -45.07 -20.79
N LEU A 17 48.54 -43.93 -20.63
CA LEU A 17 47.98 -42.67 -20.18
C LEU A 17 47.13 -42.06 -21.31
N PHE A 18 45.80 -42.09 -21.18
CA PHE A 18 44.90 -41.41 -22.11
C PHE A 18 44.95 -39.91 -21.83
N ILE A 19 45.73 -39.18 -22.62
CA ILE A 19 45.71 -37.72 -22.63
C ILE A 19 44.43 -37.31 -23.36
N ALA A 20 43.43 -36.86 -22.60
CA ALA A 20 42.26 -36.19 -23.16
C ALA A 20 42.73 -34.85 -23.76
N THR A 21 42.92 -34.83 -25.07
CA THR A 21 43.11 -33.58 -25.81
C THR A 21 41.78 -32.84 -25.82
N THR A 22 41.70 -31.74 -25.08
CA THR A 22 40.63 -30.75 -25.28
C THR A 22 40.82 -30.17 -26.67
N ALA A 23 40.09 -30.68 -27.66
CA ALA A 23 40.04 -30.10 -28.98
C ALA A 23 39.48 -28.67 -28.85
N SER A 24 40.36 -27.67 -28.88
CA SER A 24 39.97 -26.30 -29.21
C SER A 24 39.39 -26.38 -30.62
N ALA A 25 38.05 -26.30 -30.72
CA ALA A 25 37.40 -26.22 -32.01
C ALA A 25 37.95 -24.99 -32.72
N ALA A 26 38.64 -25.20 -33.83
CA ALA A 26 39.29 -24.13 -34.56
C ALA A 26 38.18 -23.23 -35.16
N GLN A 27 38.19 -21.94 -34.82
CA GLN A 27 37.13 -20.96 -35.13
C GLN A 27 37.67 -19.89 -36.09
N LEU A 28 36.84 -19.47 -37.03
CA LEU A 28 37.10 -18.33 -37.93
C LEU A 28 36.14 -17.19 -37.61
N TYR A 29 36.59 -15.95 -37.77
CA TYR A 29 35.79 -14.75 -37.56
C TYR A 29 35.55 -14.05 -38.89
N ARG A 30 34.30 -13.75 -39.22
CA ARG A 30 33.91 -12.92 -40.37
C ARG A 30 33.46 -11.55 -39.87
N PHE A 31 34.13 -10.49 -40.31
CA PHE A 31 33.84 -9.10 -39.95
C PHE A 31 34.06 -8.18 -41.16
N THR A 32 33.62 -6.93 -41.06
CA THR A 32 33.90 -5.90 -42.06
C THR A 32 35.18 -5.17 -41.65
N ASP A 33 36.18 -5.09 -42.52
CA ASP A 33 37.42 -4.36 -42.26
C ASP A 33 37.27 -2.84 -42.47
N GLU A 34 38.32 -2.06 -42.19
CA GLU A 34 38.32 -0.60 -42.31
C GLU A 34 38.03 -0.09 -43.74
N SER A 35 38.24 -0.92 -44.76
CA SER A 35 37.94 -0.61 -46.16
C SER A 35 36.50 -0.94 -46.55
N GLY A 36 35.69 -1.43 -45.60
CA GLY A 36 34.31 -1.85 -45.85
C GLY A 36 34.19 -3.25 -46.47
N ILE A 37 35.27 -4.04 -46.48
CA ILE A 37 35.31 -5.35 -47.14
C ILE A 37 35.05 -6.46 -46.10
N PRO A 38 34.13 -7.40 -46.35
CA PRO A 38 33.94 -8.57 -45.51
C PRO A 38 35.17 -9.49 -45.55
N THR A 39 35.85 -9.65 -44.43
CA THR A 39 37.09 -10.41 -44.27
C THR A 39 36.89 -11.57 -43.29
N ILE A 40 37.47 -12.73 -43.60
CA ILE A 40 37.48 -13.93 -42.74
C ILE A 40 38.91 -14.15 -42.22
N SER A 41 39.08 -14.22 -40.91
CA SER A 41 40.38 -14.38 -40.26
C SER A 41 40.32 -15.35 -39.07
N LYS A 42 41.45 -15.96 -38.75
CA LYS A 42 41.62 -16.74 -37.50
C LYS A 42 41.69 -15.86 -36.25
N THR A 43 41.96 -14.57 -36.42
CA THR A 43 42.09 -13.58 -35.35
C THR A 43 41.17 -12.41 -35.61
N LEU A 44 40.40 -12.00 -34.60
CA LEU A 44 39.57 -10.80 -34.62
C LEU A 44 40.38 -9.59 -34.12
N PRO A 45 40.63 -8.57 -34.98
CA PRO A 45 41.28 -7.34 -34.54
C PRO A 45 40.39 -6.57 -33.54
N PRO A 46 40.98 -5.91 -32.53
CA PRO A 46 40.22 -5.20 -31.52
C PRO A 46 39.42 -4.01 -32.07
N GLU A 47 39.84 -3.41 -33.19
CA GLU A 47 39.22 -2.23 -33.81
C GLU A 47 37.82 -2.53 -34.37
N VAL A 48 37.64 -3.72 -34.94
CA VAL A 48 36.38 -4.18 -35.57
C VAL A 48 35.49 -4.98 -34.62
N ALA A 49 36.00 -5.36 -33.44
CA ALA A 49 35.28 -6.16 -32.47
C ALA A 49 33.96 -5.52 -32.00
N GLN A 50 33.86 -4.19 -32.05
CA GLN A 50 32.65 -3.44 -31.69
C GLN A 50 31.64 -3.28 -32.84
N GLN A 51 32.00 -3.58 -34.09
CA GLN A 51 31.12 -3.42 -35.25
C GLN A 51 30.22 -4.64 -35.51
N GLY A 52 30.40 -5.70 -34.70
CA GLY A 52 29.73 -6.98 -34.86
C GLY A 52 30.47 -7.87 -35.84
N TYR A 53 30.38 -9.18 -35.62
CA TYR A 53 31.08 -10.19 -36.39
C TYR A 53 30.37 -11.55 -36.28
N ASP A 54 30.63 -12.44 -37.23
CA ASP A 54 30.16 -13.81 -37.19
C ASP A 54 31.32 -14.74 -36.81
N ILE A 55 31.05 -15.74 -35.98
CA ILE A 55 31.95 -16.85 -35.65
C ILE A 55 31.55 -18.04 -36.54
N LEU A 56 32.51 -18.59 -37.26
CA LEU A 56 32.34 -19.67 -38.23
C LEU A 56 33.11 -20.91 -37.78
N ASP A 57 32.56 -22.08 -38.11
CA ASP A 57 33.25 -23.36 -37.96
C ASP A 57 34.34 -23.49 -39.03
N GLU A 58 35.59 -23.72 -38.63
CA GLU A 58 36.72 -23.78 -39.57
C GLU A 58 36.58 -24.92 -40.59
N LYS A 59 35.90 -26.03 -40.23
CA LYS A 59 35.73 -27.18 -41.13
C LYS A 59 34.57 -27.00 -42.10
N SER A 60 33.40 -26.56 -41.62
CA SER A 60 32.19 -26.46 -42.44
C SER A 60 31.94 -25.06 -43.03
N MET A 61 32.71 -24.04 -42.61
CA MET A 61 32.53 -22.64 -43.00
C MET A 61 31.12 -22.09 -42.71
N ARG A 62 30.39 -22.71 -41.78
CA ARG A 62 29.04 -22.30 -41.37
C ARG A 62 29.12 -21.37 -40.15
N VAL A 63 28.21 -20.39 -40.08
CA VAL A 63 28.09 -19.50 -38.92
C VAL A 63 27.60 -20.30 -37.72
N ILE A 64 28.42 -20.32 -36.66
CA ILE A 64 28.10 -20.89 -35.36
C ILE A 64 27.36 -19.85 -34.50
N GLN A 65 27.82 -18.59 -34.53
CA GLN A 65 27.27 -17.52 -33.70
C GLN A 65 27.41 -16.17 -34.41
N ARG A 66 26.40 -15.31 -34.28
CA ARG A 66 26.46 -13.91 -34.70
C ARG A 66 26.56 -13.01 -33.48
N VAL A 67 27.59 -12.16 -33.45
CA VAL A 67 27.79 -11.13 -32.44
C VAL A 67 27.33 -9.79 -33.04
N PRO A 68 26.27 -9.15 -32.52
CA PRO A 68 25.80 -7.88 -33.05
C PRO A 68 26.80 -6.76 -32.75
N PRO A 69 26.75 -5.64 -33.50
CA PRO A 69 27.50 -4.43 -33.16
C PRO A 69 27.19 -3.96 -31.74
N ALA A 70 28.19 -3.32 -31.13
CA ALA A 70 27.99 -2.53 -29.92
C ALA A 70 26.94 -1.44 -30.20
N LEU A 71 26.09 -1.19 -29.20
CA LEU A 71 25.09 -0.14 -29.31
C LEU A 71 25.78 1.22 -29.47
N THR A 72 25.26 2.03 -30.38
CA THR A 72 25.64 3.44 -30.46
C THR A 72 25.24 4.17 -29.19
N GLU A 73 25.90 5.29 -28.88
CA GLU A 73 25.57 6.10 -27.71
C GLU A 73 24.08 6.51 -27.66
N ALA A 74 23.51 6.88 -28.81
CA ALA A 74 22.08 7.19 -28.93
C ALA A 74 21.18 5.99 -28.57
N GLN A 75 21.53 4.78 -29.01
CA GLN A 75 20.79 3.55 -28.66
C GLN A 75 20.94 3.18 -27.18
N ILE A 76 22.09 3.45 -26.57
CA ILE A 76 22.31 3.27 -25.13
C ILE A 76 21.40 4.21 -24.34
N ILE A 77 21.35 5.49 -24.72
CA ILE A 77 20.51 6.51 -24.08
C ILE A 77 19.04 6.11 -24.15
N GLU A 78 18.53 5.72 -25.33
CA GLU A 78 17.13 5.34 -25.48
C GLU A 78 16.79 4.07 -24.69
N ARG A 79 17.66 3.05 -24.73
CA ARG A 79 17.48 1.83 -23.92
C ARG A 79 17.45 2.16 -22.43
N ASP A 80 18.33 3.03 -21.95
CA ASP A 80 18.41 3.39 -20.54
C ASP A 80 17.21 4.27 -20.11
N LYS A 81 16.70 5.11 -21.01
CA LYS A 81 15.45 5.84 -20.82
C LYS A 81 14.27 4.88 -20.72
N GLN A 82 14.13 3.94 -21.65
CA GLN A 82 13.07 2.94 -21.60
C GLN A 82 13.15 2.09 -20.33
N ARG A 83 14.35 1.64 -19.94
CA ARG A 83 14.54 0.89 -18.69
C ARG A 83 14.10 1.72 -17.48
N LYS A 84 14.39 3.03 -17.44
CA LYS A 84 13.93 3.91 -16.35
C LYS A 84 12.41 4.00 -16.31
N LEU A 85 11.75 4.16 -17.47
CA LEU A 85 10.29 4.18 -17.57
C LEU A 85 9.66 2.87 -17.10
N ASP A 86 10.21 1.72 -17.54
CA ASP A 86 9.71 0.40 -17.14
C ASP A 86 9.87 0.19 -15.62
N LEU A 87 11.00 0.62 -15.05
CA LEU A 87 11.26 0.52 -13.62
C LEU A 87 10.32 1.41 -12.80
N GLU A 88 10.00 2.60 -13.32
CA GLU A 88 9.03 3.51 -12.69
C GLU A 88 7.61 2.94 -12.76
N ALA A 89 7.20 2.41 -13.91
CA ALA A 89 5.91 1.75 -14.07
C ALA A 89 5.78 0.54 -13.13
N GLN A 90 6.84 -0.27 -12.99
CA GLN A 90 6.86 -1.40 -12.06
C GLN A 90 6.71 -0.94 -10.60
N LYS A 91 7.40 0.13 -10.19
CA LYS A 91 7.28 0.71 -8.85
C LYS A 91 5.86 1.22 -8.58
N GLN A 92 5.25 1.91 -9.54
CA GLN A 92 3.88 2.40 -9.41
C GLN A 92 2.88 1.23 -9.29
N ALA A 93 3.05 0.20 -10.12
CA ALA A 93 2.22 -1.01 -10.05
C ALA A 93 2.37 -1.73 -8.70
N GLU A 94 3.59 -1.85 -8.17
CA GLU A 94 3.84 -2.44 -6.86
C GLU A 94 3.20 -1.62 -5.73
N GLN A 95 3.31 -0.30 -5.78
CA GLN A 95 2.67 0.59 -4.81
C GLN A 95 1.14 0.47 -4.86
N ALA A 96 0.55 0.49 -6.05
CA ALA A 96 -0.90 0.29 -6.23
C ALA A 96 -1.35 -1.07 -5.71
N ALA A 97 -0.58 -2.14 -5.98
CA ALA A 97 -0.86 -3.48 -5.48
C ALA A 97 -0.78 -3.55 -3.94
N LYS A 98 0.19 -2.87 -3.32
CA LYS A 98 0.30 -2.76 -1.86
C LYS A 98 -0.91 -2.05 -1.25
N ILE A 99 -1.30 -0.90 -1.79
CA ILE A 99 -2.49 -0.16 -1.34
C ILE A 99 -3.74 -1.04 -1.47
N ALA A 100 -3.93 -1.70 -2.62
CA ALA A 100 -5.07 -2.58 -2.84
C ALA A 100 -5.07 -3.80 -1.89
N ALA A 101 -3.90 -4.35 -1.54
CA ALA A 101 -3.78 -5.43 -0.57
C ALA A 101 -4.12 -4.95 0.85
N GLU A 102 -3.67 -3.76 1.23
CA GLU A 102 -3.99 -3.16 2.52
C GLU A 102 -5.49 -2.87 2.66
N GLU A 103 -6.13 -2.30 1.64
CA GLU A 103 -7.56 -2.05 1.62
C GLU A 103 -8.39 -3.35 1.69
N ARG A 104 -7.96 -4.40 0.98
CA ARG A 104 -8.60 -5.73 1.10
C ARG A 104 -8.45 -6.29 2.52
N ARG A 105 -7.28 -6.14 3.14
CA ARG A 105 -7.05 -6.57 4.51
C ARG A 105 -7.93 -5.82 5.50
N LYS A 106 -8.03 -4.49 5.37
CA LYS A 106 -8.90 -3.66 6.21
C LYS A 106 -10.36 -4.09 6.09
N ARG A 107 -10.85 -4.29 4.86
CA ARG A 107 -12.22 -4.78 4.61
C ARG A 107 -12.44 -6.14 5.24
N ALA A 108 -11.53 -7.09 5.07
CA ALA A 108 -11.66 -8.43 5.65
C ALA A 108 -11.71 -8.41 7.18
N ILE A 109 -10.89 -7.55 7.83
CA ILE A 109 -10.92 -7.37 9.29
C ILE A 109 -12.25 -6.75 9.72
N TYR A 110 -12.70 -5.71 9.02
CA TYR A 110 -13.98 -5.07 9.31
C TYR A 110 -15.16 -6.04 9.16
N ASP A 111 -15.22 -6.80 8.06
CA ASP A 111 -16.24 -7.82 7.80
C ASP A 111 -16.23 -8.92 8.88
N HIS A 112 -15.03 -9.38 9.27
CA HIS A 112 -14.86 -10.35 10.33
C HIS A 112 -15.39 -9.82 11.67
N ASN A 113 -15.05 -8.58 12.02
CA ASN A 113 -15.51 -7.95 13.26
C ASN A 113 -17.03 -7.79 13.26
N LEU A 114 -17.62 -7.42 12.12
CA LEU A 114 -19.06 -7.24 11.99
C LEU A 114 -19.82 -8.56 12.22
N LEU A 115 -19.37 -9.65 11.57
CA LEU A 115 -19.94 -10.99 11.77
C LEU A 115 -19.68 -11.56 13.17
N SER A 116 -18.57 -11.19 13.79
CA SER A 116 -18.22 -11.62 15.15
C SER A 116 -19.08 -10.91 16.21
N ALA A 117 -19.33 -9.60 16.01
CA ALA A 117 -20.12 -8.79 16.92
C ALA A 117 -21.63 -9.01 16.80
N TYR A 118 -22.12 -9.28 15.58
CA TYR A 118 -23.56 -9.36 15.29
C TYR A 118 -23.89 -10.64 14.52
N GLN A 119 -24.66 -11.53 15.16
CA GLN A 119 -25.06 -12.81 14.56
C GLN A 119 -26.27 -12.65 13.63
N SER A 120 -27.02 -11.56 13.78
CA SER A 120 -28.18 -11.22 12.98
C SER A 120 -28.28 -9.72 12.75
N GLU A 121 -29.07 -9.31 11.75
CA GLU A 121 -29.43 -7.91 11.56
C GLU A 121 -30.08 -7.31 12.81
N GLN A 122 -30.89 -8.10 13.53
CA GLN A 122 -31.60 -7.61 14.71
C GLN A 122 -30.64 -7.27 15.85
N ASP A 123 -29.52 -7.99 15.99
CA ASP A 123 -28.51 -7.68 17.01
C ASP A 123 -27.88 -6.31 16.78
N LEU A 124 -27.51 -6.02 15.53
CA LEU A 124 -26.98 -4.71 15.12
C LEU A 124 -28.02 -3.61 15.36
N LEU A 125 -29.28 -3.84 14.99
CA LEU A 125 -30.36 -2.87 15.17
C LEU A 125 -30.63 -2.58 16.65
N ASN A 126 -30.57 -3.59 17.52
CA ASN A 126 -30.73 -3.42 18.96
C ASN A 126 -29.61 -2.56 19.56
N GLU A 127 -28.35 -2.81 19.16
CA GLU A 127 -27.22 -2.01 19.64
C GLU A 127 -27.29 -0.58 19.11
N ARG A 128 -27.66 -0.39 17.83
CA ARG A 128 -27.95 0.93 17.25
C ARG A 128 -28.98 1.68 18.08
N ASP A 129 -30.13 1.07 18.34
CA ASP A 129 -31.23 1.73 19.02
C ASP A 129 -30.85 2.13 20.45
N LYS A 130 -30.10 1.27 21.15
CA LYS A 130 -29.53 1.56 22.47
C LYS A 130 -28.54 2.73 22.44
N ASP A 131 -27.62 2.74 21.47
CA ASP A 131 -26.62 3.79 21.31
C ASP A 131 -27.23 5.16 20.95
N LEU A 132 -28.24 5.14 20.08
CA LEU A 132 -28.99 6.32 19.70
C LEU A 132 -29.81 6.84 20.88
N LEU A 133 -30.51 5.95 21.59
CA LEU A 133 -31.30 6.33 22.77
C LEU A 133 -30.42 6.99 23.83
N TYR A 134 -29.22 6.45 24.09
CA TYR A 134 -28.27 7.05 25.04
C TYR A 134 -27.94 8.51 24.67
N ARG A 135 -27.64 8.77 23.40
CA ARG A 135 -27.31 10.11 22.90
C ARG A 135 -28.51 11.05 22.87
N GLU A 136 -29.68 10.54 22.48
CA GLU A 136 -30.93 11.30 22.50
C GLU A 136 -31.31 11.71 23.92
N LYS A 137 -31.10 10.84 24.93
CA LYS A 137 -31.28 11.21 26.33
C LYS A 137 -30.30 12.29 26.80
N ARG A 138 -29.04 12.21 26.36
CA ARG A 138 -28.07 13.29 26.65
C ARG A 138 -28.46 14.61 25.99
N LEU A 139 -28.99 14.56 24.76
CA LEU A 139 -29.51 15.73 24.04
C LEU A 139 -30.73 16.34 24.76
N GLU A 140 -31.64 15.51 25.29
CA GLU A 140 -32.78 15.94 26.09
C GLU A 140 -32.32 16.72 27.33
N VAL A 141 -31.35 16.19 28.08
CA VAL A 141 -30.76 16.86 29.25
C VAL A 141 -30.12 18.19 28.88
N LEU A 142 -29.35 18.24 27.79
CA LEU A 142 -28.71 19.47 27.34
C LEU A 142 -29.74 20.53 26.94
N ASN A 143 -30.81 20.14 26.26
CA ASN A 143 -31.91 21.05 25.93
C ASN A 143 -32.66 21.57 27.17
N GLY A 144 -32.87 20.71 28.17
CA GLY A 144 -33.39 21.12 29.47
C GLY A 144 -32.51 22.17 30.13
N LYS A 145 -31.19 21.94 30.15
CA LYS A 145 -30.20 22.91 30.65
C LYS A 145 -30.26 24.23 29.86
N ARG A 146 -30.30 24.17 28.53
CA ARG A 146 -30.42 25.35 27.65
C ARG A 146 -31.62 26.22 28.04
N LYS A 147 -32.79 25.60 28.18
CA LYS A 147 -34.03 26.30 28.56
C LYS A 147 -33.89 26.99 29.91
N GLY A 148 -33.29 26.31 30.89
CA GLY A 148 -33.02 26.90 32.21
C GLY A 148 -32.06 28.10 32.15
N LEU A 149 -31.00 28.03 31.32
CA LEU A 149 -30.06 29.13 31.12
C LEU A 149 -30.72 30.32 30.40
N GLN A 150 -31.56 30.07 29.40
CA GLN A 150 -32.34 31.11 28.72
C GLN A 150 -33.26 31.86 29.69
N GLN A 151 -33.92 31.15 30.60
CA GLN A 151 -34.76 31.76 31.63
C GLN A 151 -33.93 32.62 32.60
N ARG A 152 -32.75 32.15 33.02
CA ARG A 152 -31.83 32.93 33.88
C ARG A 152 -31.34 34.19 33.19
N LEU A 153 -30.97 34.10 31.91
CA LEU A 153 -30.54 35.23 31.11
C LEU A 153 -31.68 36.26 30.99
N GLN A 154 -32.89 35.82 30.68
CA GLN A 154 -34.06 36.69 30.58
C GLN A 154 -34.36 37.40 31.91
N GLN A 155 -34.26 36.70 33.05
CA GLN A 155 -34.44 37.31 34.37
C GLN A 155 -33.38 38.38 34.67
N ALA A 156 -32.12 38.11 34.36
CA ALA A 156 -31.04 39.07 34.53
C ALA A 156 -31.21 40.30 33.61
N GLN A 157 -31.66 40.09 32.37
CA GLN A 157 -31.94 41.17 31.42
C GLN A 157 -33.10 42.05 31.88
N ARG A 158 -34.17 41.47 32.44
CA ARG A 158 -35.27 42.26 33.03
C ARG A 158 -34.79 43.12 34.19
N GLN A 159 -34.01 42.53 35.10
CA GLN A 159 -33.42 43.27 36.22
C GLN A 159 -32.51 44.41 35.74
N ALA A 160 -31.75 44.19 34.66
CA ALA A 160 -30.93 45.24 34.06
C ALA A 160 -31.79 46.39 33.52
N ALA A 161 -32.87 46.08 32.79
CA ALA A 161 -33.79 47.09 32.26
C ALA A 161 -34.45 47.91 33.39
N ASP A 162 -34.92 47.25 34.46
CA ASP A 162 -35.52 47.93 35.60
C ASP A 162 -34.53 48.87 36.30
N ASN A 163 -33.26 48.46 36.42
CA ASN A 163 -32.20 49.28 36.99
C ASN A 163 -31.86 50.50 36.12
N GLU A 164 -31.86 50.34 34.79
CA GLU A 164 -31.65 51.44 33.85
C GLU A 164 -32.79 52.46 33.92
N LEU A 165 -34.04 51.98 33.94
CA LEU A 165 -35.23 52.83 34.12
C LEU A 165 -35.24 53.59 35.45
N SER A 166 -34.70 52.97 36.50
CA SER A 166 -34.60 53.57 37.84
C SER A 166 -33.37 54.45 38.03
N GLY A 167 -32.50 54.58 37.01
CA GLY A 167 -31.26 55.36 37.07
C GLY A 167 -30.16 54.77 37.97
N VAL A 168 -30.33 53.54 38.45
CA VAL A 168 -29.37 52.83 39.32
C VAL A 168 -28.21 52.25 38.52
N GLY A 169 -28.44 51.93 37.24
CA GLY A 169 -27.44 51.35 36.35
C GLY A 169 -27.10 49.88 36.64
N LEU A 170 -26.17 49.32 35.86
CA LEU A 170 -25.77 47.91 35.94
C LEU A 170 -24.72 47.69 37.02
N SER A 171 -25.05 46.93 38.07
CA SER A 171 -24.07 46.49 39.07
C SER A 171 -23.09 45.47 38.49
N GLU A 172 -21.87 45.41 39.03
CA GLU A 172 -20.86 44.43 38.58
C GLU A 172 -21.32 42.98 38.74
N ASN A 173 -22.08 42.68 39.79
CA ASN A 173 -22.68 41.35 39.96
C ASN A 173 -23.67 41.02 38.83
N LEU A 174 -24.50 41.98 38.42
CA LEU A 174 -25.48 41.77 37.35
C LEU A 174 -24.80 41.59 35.99
N LYS A 175 -23.76 42.39 35.70
CA LYS A 175 -22.92 42.21 34.50
C LYS A 175 -22.30 40.82 34.46
N SER A 176 -21.71 40.37 35.57
CA SER A 176 -21.11 39.04 35.68
C SER A 176 -22.13 37.92 35.45
N ARG A 177 -23.34 38.03 36.03
CA ARG A 177 -24.42 37.05 35.83
C ARG A 177 -24.89 36.99 34.38
N LEU A 178 -25.03 38.14 33.70
CA LEU A 178 -25.39 38.20 32.27
C LEU A 178 -24.33 37.51 31.42
N GLN A 179 -23.05 37.87 31.63
CA GLN A 179 -21.94 37.30 30.88
C GLN A 179 -21.81 35.79 31.11
N ALA A 180 -21.91 35.34 32.36
CA ALA A 180 -21.84 33.92 32.69
C ALA A 180 -22.99 33.13 32.07
N ALA A 181 -24.23 33.64 32.14
CA ALA A 181 -25.37 32.98 31.53
C ALA A 181 -25.25 32.88 30.00
N GLN A 182 -24.74 33.93 29.35
CA GLN A 182 -24.50 33.92 27.91
C GLN A 182 -23.40 32.92 27.53
N GLN A 183 -22.26 32.94 28.21
CA GLN A 183 -21.17 32.00 27.94
C GLN A 183 -21.60 30.55 28.15
N GLU A 184 -22.39 30.27 29.19
CA GLU A 184 -22.92 28.93 29.43
C GLU A 184 -23.92 28.50 28.34
N LEU A 185 -24.72 29.42 27.80
CA LEU A 185 -25.60 29.15 26.66
C LEU A 185 -24.81 28.78 25.42
N ASP A 186 -23.78 29.56 25.09
CA ASP A 186 -22.95 29.33 23.91
C ASP A 186 -22.23 27.98 23.99
N ASN A 187 -21.66 27.67 25.17
CA ASN A 187 -21.01 26.38 25.43
C ASN A 187 -22.01 25.21 25.35
N ASN A 188 -23.20 25.37 25.93
CA ASN A 188 -24.24 24.36 25.88
C ASN A 188 -24.76 24.12 24.46
N GLN A 189 -24.93 25.18 23.67
CA GLN A 189 -25.35 25.10 22.26
C GLN A 189 -24.29 24.37 21.42
N SER A 190 -23.01 24.74 21.55
CA SER A 190 -21.92 24.03 20.87
C SER A 190 -21.90 22.53 21.19
N THR A 191 -22.15 22.18 22.46
CA THR A 191 -22.25 20.76 22.87
C THR A 191 -23.47 20.07 22.24
N ILE A 192 -24.60 20.76 22.12
CA ILE A 192 -25.80 20.25 21.45
C ILE A 192 -25.51 19.98 19.97
N ASP A 193 -24.88 20.93 19.28
CA ASP A 193 -24.59 20.84 17.84
C ASP A 193 -23.62 19.68 17.54
N GLN A 194 -22.59 19.53 18.38
CA GLN A 194 -21.66 18.40 18.32
C GLN A 194 -22.38 17.06 18.51
N LEU A 195 -23.26 16.96 19.51
CA LEU A 195 -24.00 15.73 19.78
C LEU A 195 -25.01 15.40 18.67
N GLN A 196 -25.64 16.40 18.07
CA GLN A 196 -26.53 16.20 16.91
C GLN A 196 -25.77 15.69 15.68
N THR A 197 -24.57 16.22 15.46
CA THR A 197 -23.66 15.74 14.40
C THR A 197 -23.26 14.30 14.69
N GLU A 198 -22.88 13.99 15.94
CA GLU A 198 -22.53 12.64 16.38
C GLU A 198 -23.68 11.65 16.15
N ILE A 199 -24.91 12.00 16.52
CA ILE A 199 -26.10 11.17 16.26
C ILE A 199 -26.29 10.92 14.77
N THR A 200 -26.11 11.94 13.93
CA THR A 200 -26.29 11.83 12.48
C THR A 200 -25.24 10.91 11.86
N THR A 201 -23.97 11.12 12.20
CA THR A 201 -22.86 10.27 11.74
C THR A 201 -23.04 8.83 12.21
N LEU A 202 -23.48 8.63 13.46
CA LEU A 202 -23.71 7.30 14.00
C LEU A 202 -24.84 6.56 13.28
N LYS A 203 -25.94 7.26 12.95
CA LYS A 203 -27.03 6.70 12.12
C LYS A 203 -26.52 6.23 10.76
N GLN A 204 -25.71 7.04 10.09
CA GLN A 204 -25.11 6.69 8.79
C GLN A 204 -24.16 5.49 8.90
N GLN A 205 -23.33 5.44 9.95
CA GLN A 205 -22.42 4.31 10.17
C GLN A 205 -23.20 3.00 10.35
N TYR A 206 -24.21 2.99 11.22
CA TYR A 206 -25.05 1.81 11.42
C TYR A 206 -25.83 1.38 10.17
N GLU A 207 -26.22 2.33 9.31
CA GLU A 207 -26.87 2.01 8.03
C GLU A 207 -25.90 1.30 7.07
N LEU A 208 -24.66 1.78 6.97
CA LEU A 208 -23.60 1.13 6.19
C LEU A 208 -23.26 -0.25 6.75
N ASP A 209 -23.12 -0.37 8.08
CA ASP A 209 -22.86 -1.63 8.76
C ASP A 209 -24.02 -2.62 8.51
N LEU A 210 -25.27 -2.16 8.55
CA LEU A 210 -26.45 -3.00 8.30
C LEU A 210 -26.48 -3.51 6.86
N GLN A 211 -26.20 -2.63 5.89
CA GLN A 211 -26.10 -3.04 4.49
C GLN A 211 -24.98 -4.07 4.31
N ARG A 212 -23.82 -3.83 4.90
CA ARG A 212 -22.70 -4.76 4.78
C ARG A 212 -22.99 -6.10 5.45
N LEU A 213 -23.59 -6.08 6.64
CA LEU A 213 -23.95 -7.29 7.36
C LEU A 213 -24.94 -8.14 6.56
N ARG A 214 -25.93 -7.51 5.90
CA ARG A 214 -26.86 -8.20 4.98
C ARG A 214 -26.13 -8.90 3.85
N GLU A 215 -25.18 -8.22 3.21
CA GLU A 215 -24.38 -8.82 2.14
C GLU A 215 -23.59 -10.03 2.66
N LEU A 216 -22.98 -9.93 3.84
CA LEU A 216 -22.17 -11.00 4.44
C LEU A 216 -23.02 -12.19 4.89
N LEU A 217 -24.16 -11.97 5.52
CA LEU A 217 -25.06 -13.04 5.96
C LEU A 217 -25.76 -13.71 4.78
N GLY A 218 -26.14 -12.96 3.74
CA GLY A 218 -26.76 -13.50 2.53
C GLY A 218 -25.79 -14.22 1.58
N SER A 219 -24.48 -13.93 1.68
CA SER A 219 -23.43 -14.63 0.92
C SER A 219 -22.77 -15.78 1.69
N SER A 220 -23.15 -15.98 2.96
CA SER A 220 -22.72 -17.15 3.73
C SER A 220 -23.35 -18.41 3.11
N PRO A 221 -22.57 -19.33 2.52
CA PRO A 221 -23.14 -20.58 2.02
C PRO A 221 -23.75 -21.32 3.21
N ALA A 222 -25.02 -21.71 3.08
CA ALA A 222 -25.64 -22.68 3.97
C ALA A 222 -24.66 -23.84 4.09
N SER A 223 -24.15 -24.05 5.30
CA SER A 223 -23.26 -25.16 5.63
C SER A 223 -24.07 -26.45 5.49
N ASP A 224 -23.91 -27.15 4.37
CA ASP A 224 -24.24 -28.57 4.20
C ASP A 224 -23.20 -29.46 4.90
#